data_AF-A0A2H6EAZ4-F1
#
_entry.id   AF-A0A2H6EAZ4-F1
#
_cell.length_a   1.000
_cell.length_b   1.000
_cell.length_c   1.000
_cell.angle_alpha   90.00
_cell.angle_beta   90.00
_cell.angle_gamma   90.00
#
_symmetry.space_group_name_H-M   'P 1'
#
loop_
_entity.id
_entity.type
_entity.pdbx_description
1 polymer ?
#
loop_
_entity_poly.entity_id
_entity_poly.type
_entity_poly.pdbx_seq_one_letter_code
_entity_poly.pdbx_strand_id
1 'polypeptide(L)'
;MLTEFGKVFAFMLTAVLFVVMAVFASKLIRPARPTTEKLKTYECGENPEGSPWVKFNIRFYVVALIFLIFDVEVVLLIPWALVYKGSGIIGFLVGAIFLILLGLGMAYEWRKGDLEWARPKIIPPVLKKEEPPEEKSQKELIIVE
;
A
#
# COMPACT_ATOMS: atom_id res chain seq x y z
N MET A 1 38.54 6.39 5.36
CA MET A 1 37.33 5.53 5.37
C MET A 1 36.27 6.05 6.35
N LEU A 2 36.56 6.18 7.64
CA LEU A 2 35.63 6.78 8.63
C LEU A 2 35.17 8.21 8.27
N THR A 3 36.05 9.01 7.67
CA THR A 3 35.75 10.36 7.18
C THR A 3 34.64 10.38 6.12
N GLU A 4 34.59 9.38 5.24
CA GLU A 4 33.56 9.31 4.18
C GLU A 4 32.20 8.94 4.77
N PHE A 5 32.16 7.97 5.70
CA PHE A 5 30.94 7.68 6.47
C PHE A 5 30.47 8.89 7.28
N GLY A 6 31.39 9.68 7.82
CA GLY A 6 31.09 10.95 8.49
C GLY A 6 30.40 11.96 7.57
N LYS A 7 30.83 12.08 6.31
CA LYS A 7 30.17 12.94 5.30
C LYS A 7 28.75 12.45 4.99
N VAL A 8 28.56 11.15 4.79
CA VAL A 8 27.24 10.56 4.55
C VAL A 8 26.31 10.81 5.73
N PHE A 9 26.81 10.62 6.96
CA PHE A 9 26.04 10.89 8.17
C PHE A 9 25.67 12.36 8.30
N ALA A 10 26.62 13.28 8.08
CA ALA A 10 26.36 14.71 8.11
C ALA A 10 25.32 15.14 7.05
N PHE A 11 25.37 14.55 5.85
CA PHE A 11 24.38 14.77 4.81
C PHE A 11 22.98 14.30 5.23
N MET A 12 22.87 13.07 5.75
CA MET A 12 21.61 12.53 6.26
C MET A 12 21.03 13.40 7.39
N LEU A 13 21.88 13.83 8.33
CA LEU A 13 21.49 14.73 9.42
C LEU A 13 20.96 16.06 8.88
N THR A 14 21.66 16.64 7.90
CA THR A 14 21.24 17.90 7.27
C THR A 14 19.92 17.74 6.53
N ALA A 15 19.68 16.62 5.85
CA ALA A 15 18.41 16.33 5.18
C ALA A 15 17.26 16.22 6.18
N VAL A 16 17.44 15.51 7.29
CA VAL A 16 16.42 15.40 8.34
C VAL A 16 16.16 16.77 8.98
N LEU A 17 17.21 17.52 9.32
CA LEU A 17 17.09 18.88 9.86
C LEU A 17 16.34 19.80 8.90
N PHE A 18 16.62 19.73 7.60
CA PHE A 18 15.92 20.51 6.59
C PHE A 18 14.41 20.22 6.58
N VAL A 19 14.01 18.93 6.56
CA VAL A 19 12.60 18.54 6.60
C VAL A 19 11.92 19.03 7.88
N VAL A 20 12.57 18.83 9.03
CA VAL A 20 12.04 19.27 10.33
C VAL A 20 11.88 20.80 10.37
N MET A 21 12.89 21.55 9.93
CA MET A 21 12.84 23.01 9.87
C MET A 21 11.75 23.49 8.91
N ALA A 22 11.58 22.85 7.74
CA ALA A 22 10.53 23.22 6.80
C ALA A 22 9.12 22.98 7.37
N VAL A 23 8.89 21.83 8.00
CA VAL A 23 7.62 21.52 8.67
C VAL A 23 7.39 22.45 9.86
N PHE A 24 8.43 22.78 10.63
CA PHE A 24 8.31 23.71 11.76
C PHE A 24 8.03 25.15 11.30
N ALA A 25 8.76 25.64 10.30
CA ALA A 25 8.54 26.96 9.73
C ALA A 25 7.14 27.08 9.12
N SER A 26 6.68 26.08 8.37
CA SER A 26 5.31 26.06 7.85
C SER A 26 4.26 26.07 8.96
N LYS A 27 4.49 25.35 10.07
CA LYS A 27 3.61 25.38 11.24
C LYS A 27 3.57 26.77 11.91
N LEU A 28 4.70 27.48 11.94
CA LEU A 28 4.82 28.81 12.56
C LEU A 28 4.18 29.92 11.70
N ILE A 29 4.36 29.86 10.38
CA ILE A 29 3.86 30.88 9.44
C ILE A 29 2.37 30.67 9.12
N ARG A 30 1.88 29.43 9.12
CA ARG A 30 0.49 29.10 8.73
C ARG A 30 -0.51 29.72 9.70
N PRO A 31 -1.61 30.33 9.22
CA PRO A 31 -2.73 30.72 10.06
C PRO A 31 -3.33 29.53 10.82
N ALA A 32 -3.29 29.57 12.16
CA ALA A 32 -3.84 28.53 13.01
C ALA A 32 -5.32 28.81 13.32
N ARG A 33 -6.23 28.25 12.53
CA ARG A 33 -7.69 28.35 12.72
C ARG A 33 -8.37 26.96 12.67
N PRO A 34 -8.19 26.12 13.71
CA PRO A 34 -8.88 24.84 13.81
C PRO A 34 -10.38 25.09 14.01
N THR A 35 -11.21 24.40 13.25
CA THR A 35 -12.68 24.36 13.42
C THR A 35 -13.09 22.90 13.49
N THR A 36 -14.24 22.61 14.10
CA THR A 36 -14.78 21.25 14.19
C THR A 36 -14.86 20.60 12.81
N GLU A 37 -15.41 21.28 11.81
CA GLU A 37 -15.55 20.78 10.44
C GLU A 37 -14.20 20.49 9.75
N LYS A 38 -13.14 21.28 10.00
CA LYS A 38 -11.81 21.04 9.41
C LYS A 38 -11.08 19.84 10.01
N LEU A 39 -11.49 19.42 11.20
CA LEU A 39 -10.89 18.31 11.93
C LEU A 39 -11.68 17.01 11.77
N LYS A 40 -12.84 17.04 11.12
CA LYS A 40 -13.61 15.84 10.79
C LYS A 40 -12.94 15.04 9.68
N THR A 41 -13.15 13.72 9.70
CA THR A 41 -12.77 12.82 8.60
C THR A 41 -13.50 13.23 7.33
N TYR A 42 -12.80 13.19 6.20
CA TYR A 42 -13.37 13.51 4.90
C TYR A 42 -14.26 12.35 4.40
N GLU A 43 -15.56 12.61 4.25
CA GLU A 43 -16.57 11.67 3.71
C GLU A 43 -17.48 12.39 2.70
N CYS A 44 -16.88 13.13 1.76
CA CYS A 44 -17.59 13.88 0.72
C CYS A 44 -18.65 14.89 1.22
N GLY A 45 -18.57 15.30 2.49
CA GLY A 45 -19.50 16.25 3.12
C GLY A 45 -20.52 15.62 4.07
N GLU A 46 -20.57 14.29 4.14
CA GLU A 46 -21.43 13.55 5.07
C GLU A 46 -20.68 13.17 6.35
N ASN A 47 -21.41 12.78 7.40
CA ASN A 47 -20.78 12.20 8.58
C ASN A 47 -20.34 10.76 8.29
N PRO A 48 -19.18 10.32 8.80
CA PRO A 48 -18.74 8.94 8.65
C PRO A 48 -19.76 7.99 9.29
N GLU A 49 -20.32 7.10 8.48
CA GLU A 49 -21.26 6.07 8.91
C GLU A 49 -20.61 4.69 8.86
N GLY A 50 -20.92 3.86 9.87
CA GLY A 50 -20.44 2.49 9.94
C GLY A 50 -19.10 2.31 10.65
N SER A 51 -18.62 1.06 10.61
CA SER A 51 -17.39 0.67 11.28
C SER A 51 -16.18 0.93 10.38
N PRO A 52 -15.11 1.61 10.86
CA PRO A 52 -13.88 1.77 10.10
C PRO A 52 -13.07 0.45 9.97
N TRP A 53 -13.49 -0.61 10.67
CA TRP A 53 -12.81 -1.89 10.68
C TRP A 53 -13.10 -2.67 9.38
N VAL A 54 -12.17 -2.56 8.43
CA VAL A 54 -12.20 -3.33 7.18
C VAL A 54 -11.29 -4.54 7.30
N LYS A 55 -11.74 -5.70 6.82
CA LYS A 55 -10.89 -6.89 6.68
C LYS A 55 -9.84 -6.62 5.60
N PHE A 56 -8.59 -6.42 6.04
CA PHE A 56 -7.48 -6.23 5.12
C PHE A 56 -7.21 -7.52 4.33
N ASN A 57 -6.84 -7.37 3.07
CA ASN A 57 -6.60 -8.52 2.21
C ASN A 57 -5.27 -9.19 2.59
N ILE A 58 -5.26 -10.51 2.78
CA ILE A 58 -4.03 -11.27 3.10
C ILE A 58 -2.95 -11.14 2.02
N ARG A 59 -3.32 -10.78 0.78
CA ARG A 59 -2.38 -10.65 -0.34
C ARG A 59 -1.27 -9.63 -0.10
N PHE A 60 -1.53 -8.57 0.67
CA PHE A 60 -0.48 -7.62 1.05
C PHE A 60 0.64 -8.28 1.88
N TYR A 61 0.26 -9.21 2.77
CA TYR A 61 1.22 -9.98 3.55
C TYR A 61 2.02 -10.94 2.67
N VAL A 62 1.36 -11.64 1.74
CA VAL A 62 2.03 -12.57 0.81
C VAL A 62 3.06 -11.84 -0.05
N VAL A 63 2.68 -10.69 -0.63
CA VAL A 63 3.60 -9.87 -1.43
C VAL A 63 4.79 -9.36 -0.60
N ALA A 64 4.54 -8.88 0.63
CA ALA A 64 5.61 -8.43 1.51
C ALA A 64 6.57 -9.57 1.91
N LEU A 65 6.04 -10.76 2.15
CA LEU A 65 6.84 -11.94 2.49
C LEU A 65 7.71 -12.39 1.31
N ILE A 66 7.15 -12.47 0.11
CA ILE A 66 7.90 -12.80 -1.11
C ILE A 66 8.99 -11.75 -1.37
N PHE A 67 8.67 -10.47 -1.21
CA PHE A 67 9.65 -9.38 -1.34
C PHE A 67 10.81 -9.53 -0.36
N LEU A 68 10.52 -9.81 0.92
CA LEU A 68 11.55 -10.02 1.95
C LEU A 68 12.50 -11.18 1.59
N ILE A 69 11.94 -12.31 1.15
CA ILE A 69 12.74 -13.48 0.76
C ILE A 69 13.63 -13.14 -0.45
N PHE A 70 13.06 -12.53 -1.48
CA PHE A 70 13.79 -12.12 -2.66
C PHE A 70 14.89 -11.09 -2.35
N ASP A 71 14.64 -10.14 -1.45
CA ASP A 71 15.64 -9.14 -1.01
C ASP A 71 16.86 -9.82 -0.35
N VAL A 72 16.61 -10.80 0.53
CA VAL A 72 17.69 -11.59 1.14
C VAL A 72 18.49 -12.37 0.08
N GLU A 73 17.82 -12.96 -0.91
CA GLU A 73 18.50 -13.68 -1.99
C GLU A 73 19.34 -12.75 -2.87
N VAL A 74 18.90 -11.51 -3.12
CA VAL A 74 19.69 -10.51 -3.84
C VAL A 74 20.90 -10.06 -3.01
N VAL A 75 20.78 -9.92 -1.70
CA VAL A 75 21.93 -9.62 -0.83
C VAL A 75 22.99 -10.72 -0.92
N LEU A 76 22.59 -12.00 -1.07
CA LEU A 76 23.52 -13.12 -1.27
C LEU A 76 24.26 -13.08 -2.61
N LEU A 77 23.76 -12.35 -3.62
CA LEU A 77 24.49 -12.12 -4.87
C LEU A 77 25.68 -11.17 -4.70
N ILE A 78 25.66 -10.29 -3.69
CA ILE A 78 26.69 -9.26 -3.53
C ILE A 78 28.09 -9.87 -3.32
N PRO A 79 28.32 -10.79 -2.36
CA PRO A 79 29.63 -11.41 -2.19
C PRO A 79 30.13 -12.13 -3.45
N TRP A 80 29.23 -12.84 -4.13
CA TRP A 80 29.55 -13.50 -5.40
C TRP A 80 29.99 -12.51 -6.48
N ALA A 81 29.24 -11.41 -6.67
CA ALA A 81 29.54 -10.38 -7.66
C ALA A 81 30.88 -9.67 -7.38
N LEU A 82 31.22 -9.48 -6.09
CA LEU A 82 32.47 -8.84 -5.69
C LEU A 82 33.71 -9.69 -6.01
N VAL A 83 33.63 -11.02 -5.85
CA VAL A 83 34.78 -11.91 -6.07
C VAL A 83 34.85 -12.51 -7.48
N TYR A 84 33.79 -12.37 -8.28
CA TYR A 84 33.63 -13.00 -9.60
C TYR A 84 34.86 -12.89 -10.51
N LYS A 85 35.53 -11.73 -10.55
CA LYS A 85 36.71 -11.49 -11.41
C LYS A 85 37.85 -12.48 -11.16
N GLY A 86 38.00 -13.00 -9.94
CA GLY A 86 39.05 -13.98 -9.59
C GLY A 86 38.62 -15.44 -9.70
N SER A 87 37.33 -15.72 -9.89
CA SER A 87 36.76 -17.05 -9.74
C SER A 87 36.66 -17.85 -11.05
N GLY A 88 36.92 -17.22 -12.19
CA GLY A 88 36.90 -17.86 -13.51
C GLY A 88 35.57 -18.55 -13.85
N ILE A 89 35.63 -19.67 -14.59
CA ILE A 89 34.44 -20.39 -15.05
C ILE A 89 33.62 -21.01 -13.90
N ILE A 90 34.27 -21.42 -12.81
CA ILE A 90 33.58 -22.01 -11.65
C ILE A 90 32.73 -20.94 -10.96
N GLY A 91 33.28 -19.74 -10.76
CA GLY A 91 32.51 -18.60 -10.23
C GLY A 91 31.32 -18.25 -11.12
N PHE A 92 31.51 -18.26 -12.44
CA PHE A 92 30.41 -18.06 -13.38
C PHE A 92 29.29 -19.08 -13.21
N LEU A 93 29.62 -20.38 -13.16
CA LEU A 93 28.63 -21.45 -13.01
C LEU A 93 27.85 -21.36 -11.70
N VAL A 94 28.51 -21.07 -10.58
CA VAL A 94 27.84 -20.89 -9.28
C VAL A 94 26.83 -19.74 -9.34
N GLY A 95 27.22 -18.61 -9.92
CA GLY A 95 26.32 -17.46 -10.08
C GLY A 95 25.18 -17.73 -11.04
N ALA A 96 25.45 -18.41 -12.15
CA ALA A 96 24.43 -18.80 -13.11
C ALA A 96 23.39 -19.72 -12.48
N ILE A 97 23.81 -20.73 -11.70
CA ILE A 97 22.90 -21.61 -10.96
C ILE A 97 22.08 -20.80 -9.96
N PHE A 98 22.70 -19.89 -9.21
CA PHE A 98 21.98 -19.06 -8.24
C PHE A 98 20.93 -18.15 -8.91
N LEU A 99 21.27 -17.52 -10.03
CA LEU A 99 20.33 -16.71 -10.81
C LEU A 99 19.19 -17.54 -11.40
N ILE A 100 19.46 -18.77 -11.83
CA ILE A 100 18.43 -19.70 -12.29
C ILE A 100 17.48 -20.06 -11.14
N LEU A 101 17.99 -20.33 -9.94
CA LEU A 101 17.16 -20.63 -8.76
C LEU A 101 16.26 -19.43 -8.39
N LEU A 102 16.83 -18.22 -8.35
CA LEU A 102 16.09 -16.97 -8.18
C LEU A 102 14.97 -16.83 -9.23
N GLY A 103 15.32 -17.01 -10.50
CA GLY A 103 14.39 -16.92 -11.62
C GLY A 103 13.28 -17.98 -11.55
N LEU A 104 13.60 -19.20 -11.12
CA LEU A 104 12.63 -20.27 -10.91
C LEU A 104 11.67 -19.96 -9.77
N GLY A 105 12.16 -19.45 -8.65
CA GLY A 105 11.33 -19.01 -7.53
C GLY A 105 10.34 -17.93 -7.98
N MET A 106 10.84 -16.89 -8.67
CA MET A 106 9.98 -15.84 -9.22
C MET A 106 8.98 -16.36 -10.25
N ALA A 107 9.40 -17.25 -11.16
CA ALA A 107 8.51 -17.83 -12.17
C ALA A 107 7.42 -18.71 -11.53
N TYR A 108 7.74 -19.44 -10.47
CA TYR A 108 6.77 -20.25 -9.73
C TYR A 108 5.70 -19.38 -9.07
N GLU A 109 6.11 -18.37 -8.30
CA GLU A 109 5.19 -17.43 -7.62
C GLU A 109 4.31 -16.67 -8.63
N TRP A 110 4.88 -16.28 -9.78
CA TRP A 110 4.13 -15.70 -10.88
C TRP A 110 3.08 -16.68 -11.40
N ARG A 111 3.48 -17.93 -11.72
CA ARG A 111 2.58 -18.92 -12.31
C ARG A 111 1.45 -19.33 -11.38
N LYS A 112 1.71 -19.30 -10.08
CA LYS A 112 0.74 -19.57 -9.01
C LYS A 112 -0.26 -18.43 -8.81
N GLY A 113 0.08 -17.22 -9.24
CA GLY A 113 -0.78 -16.04 -9.16
C GLY A 113 -0.73 -15.32 -7.82
N ASP A 114 0.28 -15.60 -6.99
CA ASP A 114 0.46 -14.95 -5.69
C ASP A 114 0.81 -13.45 -5.83
N LEU A 115 1.31 -13.06 -7.01
CA LEU A 115 1.57 -11.68 -7.42
C LEU A 115 0.34 -10.99 -8.06
N GLU A 116 -0.77 -11.69 -8.29
CA GLU A 116 -1.95 -11.10 -8.92
C GLU A 116 -2.75 -10.25 -7.93
N TRP A 117 -3.15 -9.07 -8.40
CA TRP A 117 -3.97 -8.17 -7.59
C TRP A 117 -5.44 -8.57 -7.61
N ALA A 118 -6.03 -8.68 -6.41
CA ALA A 118 -7.47 -8.90 -6.28
C ALA A 118 -8.24 -7.63 -6.66
N ARG A 119 -8.96 -7.66 -7.77
CA ARG A 119 -9.88 -6.59 -8.15
C ARG A 119 -11.15 -6.67 -7.28
N PRO A 120 -11.65 -5.55 -6.72
CA PRO A 120 -12.94 -5.53 -6.05
C PRO A 120 -14.04 -5.99 -7.02
N LYS A 121 -14.90 -6.93 -6.59
CA LYS A 121 -16.13 -7.23 -7.32
C LYS A 121 -17.13 -6.13 -7.01
N ILE A 122 -17.49 -5.33 -8.01
CA ILE A 122 -18.53 -4.31 -7.88
C ILE A 122 -19.87 -5.04 -7.80
N ILE A 123 -20.50 -5.03 -6.63
CA ILE A 123 -21.88 -5.50 -6.46
C ILE A 123 -22.75 -4.26 -6.63
N PRO A 124 -23.46 -4.10 -7.76
CA PRO A 124 -24.35 -2.96 -7.93
C PRO A 124 -25.48 -3.03 -6.89
N PRO A 125 -25.91 -1.90 -6.31
CA PRO A 125 -27.05 -1.89 -5.40
C PRO A 125 -28.30 -2.35 -6.16
N VAL A 126 -29.01 -3.33 -5.61
CA VAL A 126 -30.31 -3.76 -6.14
C VAL A 126 -31.33 -2.73 -5.70
N LEU A 127 -31.81 -1.90 -6.64
CA LEU A 127 -32.91 -0.99 -6.38
C LEU A 127 -34.18 -1.81 -6.14
N LYS A 128 -34.64 -1.87 -4.89
CA LYS A 128 -35.97 -2.39 -4.59
C LYS A 128 -36.97 -1.40 -5.18
N LYS A 129 -37.72 -1.82 -6.20
CA LYS A 129 -38.81 -1.01 -6.73
C LYS A 129 -39.85 -0.92 -5.62
N GLU A 130 -40.07 0.28 -5.08
CA GLU A 130 -41.19 0.50 -4.17
C GLU A 130 -42.46 0.13 -4.94
N GLU A 131 -43.20 -0.87 -4.44
CA GLU A 131 -44.52 -1.17 -4.96
C GLU A 131 -45.39 0.08 -4.74
N PRO A 132 -46.18 0.50 -5.75
CA PRO A 132 -47.05 1.66 -5.59
C PRO A 132 -47.92 1.48 -4.35
N PRO A 133 -48.16 2.53 -3.56
CA PRO A 133 -49.05 2.43 -2.41
C PRO A 133 -50.38 1.84 -2.87
N GLU A 134 -50.78 0.73 -2.25
CA GLU A 134 -52.04 0.06 -2.52
C GLU A 134 -53.15 1.11 -2.38
N GLU A 135 -53.92 1.31 -3.46
CA GLU A 135 -55.01 2.28 -3.62
C GLU A 135 -56.20 1.91 -2.71
N LYS A 136 -55.98 1.87 -1.40
CA LYS A 136 -56.99 1.52 -0.38
C LYS A 136 -57.36 2.69 0.52
N SER A 137 -56.60 3.78 0.53
CA SER A 137 -56.92 4.96 1.38
C SER A 137 -57.89 5.97 0.76
N GLN A 138 -58.14 5.93 -0.56
CA GLN A 138 -58.99 6.95 -1.22
C GLN A 138 -60.48 6.57 -1.26
N LYS A 139 -60.84 5.30 -1.05
CA LYS A 139 -62.24 4.84 -1.02
C LYS A 139 -62.93 5.04 0.33
N GLU A 140 -62.17 5.11 1.44
CA GLU A 140 -62.75 5.40 2.76
C GLU A 140 -63.13 6.88 2.95
N LEU A 141 -62.45 7.81 2.25
CA LEU A 141 -62.76 9.24 2.33
C LEU A 141 -64.02 9.66 1.56
N ILE A 142 -64.47 8.88 0.56
CA ILE A 142 -65.64 9.22 -0.27
C ILE A 142 -66.95 8.65 0.31
N ILE A 143 -66.88 7.73 1.28
CA ILE A 143 -68.08 7.12 1.92
C ILE A 143 -68.54 7.92 3.16
N VAL A 144 -67.76 8.92 3.61
CA VAL A 144 -68.04 9.70 4.82
C VAL A 144 -68.56 11.13 4.52
N GLU A 145 -68.84 11.46 3.25
CA GLU A 145 -69.40 12.76 2.84
C GLU A 145 -70.76 12.63 2.15
#